data_AF-A0AA44QA42-F1
#
_entry.id   AF-A0AA44QA42-F1
#
_cell.length_a   1.000
_cell.length_b   1.000
_cell.length_c   1.000
_cell.angle_alpha   90.00
_cell.angle_beta   90.00
_cell.angle_gamma   90.00
#
_symmetry.space_group_name_H-M   'P 1'
#
loop_
_entity.id
_entity.type
_entity.pdbx_description
1 polymer ?
#
loop_
_entity_poly.entity_id
_entity_poly.type
_entity_poly.pdbx_seq_one_letter_code
_entity_poly.pdbx_strand_id
1 'polypeptide(L)'
;MISMELTKIENFIGKIEDEAPRCIKTSVGHNKLIFNLLTEEDYYDAESSLEYKVNINGKERVFQMQYWEYNDQKYRFEIRTPNVRAYQITCFHFNLLGFLTNQEIINIEQVVKVSGQNSSEENKKIKNTACELLIQEGLLVQRGSKAQRWHIGTYNTRENAWMYGQNTEGFIKNFLKVAVIMAHARGNRGFSLVEDDNQENIKEFESQYPKKLKRIVDPKYFKLVREEWERIGLDGEKYILNKEKQRLIKEGREDLAKKIIHISLEDCAAGYDIRSFEVDGRPRFIECKTTTGERNKFELSANEWNTARRYREQYYIYQVKQIYNNPIIKKIQDPFGKGEEKKLKVEPSAFVVTF
;
A
#
# COMPACT_ATOMS: atom_id res chain seq x y z
N MET A 1 -14.50 30.42 -7.80
CA MET A 1 -14.57 29.51 -8.97
C MET A 1 -13.82 28.19 -8.77
N ILE A 2 -12.98 28.03 -7.72
CA ILE A 2 -12.29 26.77 -7.40
C ILE A 2 -13.24 25.67 -6.87
N SER A 3 -14.41 26.03 -6.32
CA SER A 3 -15.35 25.07 -5.70
C SER A 3 -16.26 24.31 -6.68
N MET A 4 -16.32 24.69 -7.95
CA MET A 4 -17.18 24.06 -8.96
C MET A 4 -16.44 22.99 -9.79
N GLU A 5 -15.12 22.88 -9.63
CA GLU A 5 -14.26 22.04 -10.45
C GLU A 5 -13.89 20.72 -9.74
N LEU A 6 -13.46 20.75 -8.47
CA LEU A 6 -13.30 19.54 -7.62
C LEU A 6 -14.55 18.63 -7.62
N THR A 7 -15.71 19.23 -7.85
CA THR A 7 -17.01 18.56 -7.94
C THR A 7 -17.03 17.47 -9.02
N LYS A 8 -16.29 17.58 -10.14
CA LYS A 8 -16.36 16.55 -11.20
C LYS A 8 -15.67 15.24 -10.85
N ILE A 9 -14.53 15.29 -10.15
CA ILE A 9 -13.86 14.08 -9.66
C ILE A 9 -14.65 13.49 -8.50
N GLU A 10 -15.11 14.33 -7.57
CA GLU A 10 -15.99 13.92 -6.46
C GLU A 10 -17.27 13.28 -6.99
N ASN A 11 -17.89 13.84 -8.04
CA ASN A 11 -19.07 13.27 -8.68
C ASN A 11 -18.79 11.91 -9.32
N PHE A 12 -17.61 11.71 -9.92
CA PHE A 12 -17.23 10.42 -10.49
C PHE A 12 -17.02 9.37 -9.41
N ILE A 13 -16.30 9.72 -8.33
CA ILE A 13 -16.06 8.83 -7.19
C ILE A 13 -17.37 8.51 -6.47
N GLY A 14 -18.16 9.53 -6.14
CA GLY A 14 -19.47 9.37 -5.49
C GLY A 14 -20.43 8.54 -6.34
N LYS A 15 -20.46 8.73 -7.67
CA LYS A 15 -21.24 7.87 -8.56
C LYS A 15 -20.81 6.40 -8.50
N ILE A 16 -19.50 6.14 -8.42
CA ILE A 16 -18.97 4.78 -8.27
C ILE A 16 -19.41 4.16 -6.95
N GLU A 17 -19.34 4.93 -5.86
CA GLU A 17 -19.71 4.51 -4.51
C GLU A 17 -21.22 4.26 -4.38
N ASP A 18 -22.04 5.21 -4.85
CA ASP A 18 -23.51 5.18 -4.78
C ASP A 18 -24.12 4.05 -5.63
N GLU A 19 -23.55 3.79 -6.80
CA GLU A 19 -24.06 2.79 -7.75
C GLU A 19 -23.31 1.45 -7.67
N ALA A 20 -22.45 1.27 -6.66
CA ALA A 20 -21.70 0.04 -6.48
C ALA A 20 -22.64 -1.16 -6.24
N PRO A 21 -22.64 -2.17 -7.12
CA PRO A 21 -23.49 -3.34 -6.94
C PRO A 21 -23.02 -4.17 -5.73
N ARG A 22 -23.96 -4.59 -4.88
CA ARG A 22 -23.66 -5.45 -3.72
C ARG A 22 -23.04 -6.79 -4.08
N CYS A 23 -23.34 -7.30 -5.27
CA CYS A 23 -22.83 -8.56 -5.78
C CYS A 23 -22.56 -8.44 -7.28
N ILE A 24 -21.35 -8.77 -7.70
CA ILE A 24 -20.95 -8.85 -9.11
C ILE A 24 -20.61 -10.30 -9.43
N LYS A 25 -21.35 -10.88 -10.36
CA LYS A 25 -21.06 -12.20 -10.92
C LYS A 25 -20.40 -12.03 -12.27
N THR A 26 -19.24 -12.65 -12.45
CA THR A 26 -18.48 -12.59 -13.70
C THR A 26 -17.65 -13.86 -13.87
N SER A 27 -16.91 -13.96 -14.96
CA SER A 27 -15.85 -14.94 -15.12
C SER A 27 -14.55 -14.28 -15.60
N VAL A 28 -13.45 -15.01 -15.46
CA VAL A 28 -12.21 -14.80 -16.20
C VAL A 28 -11.81 -16.15 -16.80
N GLY A 29 -11.89 -16.28 -18.12
CA GLY A 29 -11.85 -17.58 -18.79
C GLY A 29 -12.98 -18.48 -18.28
N HIS A 30 -12.64 -19.71 -17.85
CA HIS A 30 -13.60 -20.66 -17.28
C HIS A 30 -13.89 -20.46 -15.78
N ASN A 31 -13.10 -19.61 -15.11
CA ASN A 31 -13.24 -19.39 -13.67
C ASN A 31 -14.41 -18.47 -13.37
N LYS A 32 -15.44 -18.97 -12.69
CA LYS A 32 -16.56 -18.16 -12.21
C LYS A 32 -16.15 -17.41 -10.95
N LEU A 33 -16.41 -16.10 -10.94
CA LEU A 33 -16.06 -15.20 -9.86
C LEU A 33 -17.31 -14.52 -9.33
N ILE A 34 -17.43 -14.50 -8.00
CA ILE A 34 -18.49 -13.77 -7.30
C ILE A 34 -17.82 -12.80 -6.35
N PHE A 35 -17.92 -11.52 -6.68
CA PHE A 35 -17.46 -10.43 -5.83
C PHE A 35 -18.64 -9.93 -5.02
N ASN A 36 -18.50 -9.91 -3.70
CA ASN A 36 -19.49 -9.37 -2.79
C ASN A 36 -18.93 -8.11 -2.16
N LEU A 37 -19.66 -7.00 -2.31
CA LEU A 37 -19.30 -5.74 -1.67
C LEU A 37 -19.42 -5.94 -0.15
N LEU A 38 -18.36 -5.57 0.56
CA LEU A 38 -18.36 -5.55 2.01
C LEU A 38 -19.22 -4.36 2.49
N THR A 39 -19.71 -4.45 3.72
CA THR A 39 -20.25 -3.24 4.37
C THR A 39 -19.08 -2.38 4.86
N GLU A 40 -19.28 -1.07 5.03
CA GLU A 40 -18.22 -0.19 5.56
C GLU A 40 -17.69 -0.68 6.92
N GLU A 41 -18.54 -1.29 7.74
CA GLU A 41 -18.16 -1.90 9.02
C GLU A 41 -17.22 -3.11 8.87
N ASP A 42 -17.23 -3.75 7.70
CA ASP A 42 -16.42 -4.91 7.33
C ASP A 42 -15.21 -4.55 6.45
N TYR A 43 -15.01 -3.27 6.11
CA TYR A 43 -13.86 -2.84 5.30
C TYR A 43 -12.54 -3.11 6.03
N TYR A 44 -11.55 -3.61 5.29
CA TYR A 44 -10.19 -3.85 5.73
C TYR A 44 -9.32 -2.59 5.74
N ASP A 45 -9.76 -1.50 5.11
CA ASP A 45 -9.10 -0.20 5.11
C ASP A 45 -10.16 0.91 5.05
N ALA A 46 -10.10 1.85 5.99
CA ALA A 46 -11.08 2.94 6.11
C ALA A 46 -10.93 4.00 5.01
N GLU A 47 -9.81 4.00 4.27
CA GLU A 47 -9.58 4.88 3.12
C GLU A 47 -10.05 4.24 1.80
N SER A 48 -10.56 3.01 1.82
CA SER A 48 -11.18 2.36 0.65
C SER A 48 -12.50 3.02 0.28
N SER A 49 -12.63 3.44 -0.99
CA SER A 49 -13.94 3.78 -1.57
C SER A 49 -14.86 2.57 -1.62
N LEU A 50 -14.34 1.41 -2.04
CA LEU A 50 -15.10 0.16 -2.11
C LEU A 50 -14.22 -1.03 -1.76
N GLU A 51 -14.77 -2.03 -1.08
CA GLU A 51 -14.10 -3.32 -0.89
C GLU A 51 -14.94 -4.50 -1.33
N TYR A 52 -14.40 -5.30 -2.25
CA TYR A 52 -15.06 -6.51 -2.73
C TYR A 52 -14.33 -7.76 -2.26
N LYS A 53 -15.08 -8.66 -1.62
CA LYS A 53 -14.62 -9.99 -1.25
C LYS A 53 -14.92 -11.00 -2.35
N VAL A 54 -13.94 -11.83 -2.68
CA VAL A 54 -14.05 -12.87 -3.71
C VAL A 54 -13.40 -14.17 -3.23
N ASN A 55 -13.99 -15.30 -3.59
CA ASN A 55 -13.37 -16.61 -3.40
C ASN A 55 -12.79 -17.09 -4.73
N ILE A 56 -11.51 -17.44 -4.74
CA ILE A 56 -10.82 -17.98 -5.90
C ILE A 56 -10.13 -19.27 -5.46
N ASN A 57 -10.53 -20.40 -6.03
CA ASN A 57 -10.00 -21.74 -5.75
C ASN A 57 -9.95 -22.06 -4.24
N GLY A 58 -11.06 -21.80 -3.54
CA GLY A 58 -11.20 -22.06 -2.10
C GLY A 58 -10.49 -21.05 -1.21
N LYS A 59 -9.83 -20.04 -1.78
CA LYS A 59 -9.10 -19.01 -1.04
C LYS A 59 -9.85 -17.69 -1.11
N GLU A 60 -10.23 -17.20 0.06
CA GLU A 60 -10.87 -15.90 0.21
C GLU A 60 -9.87 -14.75 0.05
N ARG A 61 -10.30 -13.70 -0.66
CA ARG A 61 -9.51 -12.52 -1.00
C ARG A 61 -10.39 -11.27 -0.93
N VAL A 62 -9.76 -10.14 -0.69
CA VAL A 62 -10.41 -8.82 -0.63
C VAL A 62 -9.68 -7.87 -1.56
N PHE A 63 -10.45 -7.21 -2.42
CA PHE A 63 -9.98 -6.22 -3.38
C PHE A 63 -10.44 -4.85 -2.88
N GLN A 64 -9.46 -4.00 -2.57
CA GLN A 64 -9.67 -2.66 -2.04
C GLN A 64 -9.52 -1.65 -3.17
N MET A 65 -10.57 -0.90 -3.47
CA MET A 65 -10.57 0.17 -4.47
C MET A 65 -10.30 1.50 -3.78
N GLN A 66 -9.21 2.14 -4.16
CA GLN A 66 -8.74 3.39 -3.56
C GLN A 66 -8.35 4.38 -4.64
N TYR A 67 -8.45 5.67 -4.30
CA TYR A 67 -7.91 6.72 -5.13
C TYR A 67 -7.00 7.65 -4.33
N TRP A 68 -5.99 8.18 -5.01
CA TRP A 68 -4.96 9.03 -4.41
C TRP A 68 -4.65 10.21 -5.30
N GLU A 69 -4.25 11.32 -4.69
CA GLU A 69 -3.57 12.40 -5.39
C GLU A 69 -2.07 12.06 -5.57
N TYR A 70 -1.54 12.36 -6.76
CA TYR A 70 -0.18 12.04 -7.19
C TYR A 70 0.41 13.22 -7.96
N ASN A 71 1.43 13.87 -7.39
CA ASN A 71 2.13 15.03 -7.97
C ASN A 71 1.19 16.22 -8.32
N ASP A 72 0.36 16.65 -7.37
CA ASP A 72 -0.49 17.86 -7.34
C ASP A 72 -1.49 18.08 -8.50
N GLN A 73 -1.55 17.20 -9.51
CA GLN A 73 -2.45 17.32 -10.68
C GLN A 73 -2.81 15.99 -11.35
N LYS A 74 -2.35 14.85 -10.81
CA LYS A 74 -2.69 13.53 -11.33
C LYS A 74 -3.30 12.72 -10.22
N TYR A 75 -4.39 12.06 -10.50
CA TYR A 75 -5.00 11.12 -9.59
C TYR A 75 -4.73 9.70 -10.07
N ARG A 76 -4.69 8.79 -9.11
CA ARG A 76 -4.54 7.37 -9.36
C ARG A 76 -5.75 6.67 -8.76
N PHE A 77 -6.37 5.79 -9.53
CA PHE A 77 -7.39 4.87 -9.02
C PHE A 77 -6.80 3.47 -9.10
N GLU A 78 -6.83 2.71 -8.02
CA GLU A 78 -6.14 1.44 -7.91
C GLU A 78 -6.96 0.36 -7.19
N ILE A 79 -6.64 -0.90 -7.50
CA ILE A 79 -7.09 -2.07 -6.73
C ILE A 79 -5.90 -2.64 -5.98
N ARG A 80 -6.11 -2.95 -4.70
CA ARG A 80 -5.11 -3.52 -3.80
C ARG A 80 -5.65 -4.77 -3.09
N THR A 81 -4.76 -5.48 -2.41
CA THR A 81 -5.12 -6.54 -1.45
C THR A 81 -4.54 -6.27 -0.07
N PRO A 82 -5.26 -6.59 1.03
CA PRO A 82 -4.74 -6.44 2.38
C PRO A 82 -3.47 -7.26 2.64
N ASN A 83 -2.60 -6.77 3.54
CA ASN A 83 -1.54 -7.53 4.22
C ASN A 83 -0.42 -8.17 3.36
N VAL A 84 -0.06 -7.60 2.20
CA VAL A 84 1.11 -8.06 1.41
C VAL A 84 2.00 -6.90 0.97
N ARG A 85 3.33 -7.03 1.10
CA ARG A 85 4.36 -6.00 0.79
C ARG A 85 4.29 -5.39 -0.63
N ALA A 86 3.55 -6.00 -1.57
CA ALA A 86 3.29 -5.45 -2.91
C ALA A 86 1.77 -5.20 -3.12
N TYR A 87 1.24 -4.28 -2.32
CA TYR A 87 -0.18 -3.99 -2.13
C TYR A 87 -0.98 -3.71 -3.41
N GLN A 88 -0.41 -3.01 -4.39
CA GLN A 88 -1.13 -2.58 -5.60
C GLN A 88 -1.20 -3.67 -6.66
N ILE A 89 -2.40 -4.14 -7.00
CA ILE A 89 -2.61 -5.08 -8.11
C ILE A 89 -2.49 -4.37 -9.45
N THR A 90 -3.36 -3.39 -9.67
CA THR A 90 -3.49 -2.63 -10.92
C THR A 90 -3.99 -1.22 -10.63
N CYS A 91 -3.74 -0.29 -11.55
CA CYS A 91 -4.21 1.08 -11.45
C CYS A 91 -4.35 1.73 -12.83
N PHE A 92 -5.20 2.75 -12.92
CA PHE A 92 -5.11 3.76 -13.98
C PHE A 92 -4.81 5.11 -13.37
N HIS A 93 -4.21 5.97 -14.19
CA HIS A 93 -3.95 7.36 -13.83
C HIS A 93 -4.90 8.22 -14.63
N PHE A 94 -5.47 9.21 -13.99
CA PHE A 94 -6.32 10.21 -14.62
C PHE A 94 -5.85 11.57 -14.16
N ASN A 95 -5.74 12.52 -15.08
CA ASN A 95 -5.26 13.85 -14.73
C ASN A 95 -6.44 14.71 -14.29
N LEU A 96 -6.14 15.67 -13.42
CA LEU A 96 -6.99 16.80 -13.14
C LEU A 96 -7.36 17.55 -14.44
N LEU A 97 -6.46 17.60 -15.44
CA LEU A 97 -6.83 18.07 -16.79
C LEU A 97 -7.99 17.30 -17.43
N GLY A 98 -8.13 16.00 -17.23
CA GLY A 98 -9.23 15.24 -17.85
C GLY A 98 -10.59 15.58 -17.21
N PHE A 99 -10.62 15.62 -15.88
CA PHE A 99 -11.87 15.86 -15.14
C PHE A 99 -12.17 17.34 -14.93
N LEU A 100 -11.19 18.25 -14.92
CA LEU A 100 -11.39 19.68 -14.67
C LEU A 100 -11.31 20.55 -15.92
N THR A 101 -10.68 20.12 -17.02
CA THR A 101 -10.75 20.89 -18.28
C THR A 101 -12.06 20.62 -19.01
N ASN A 102 -12.33 21.38 -20.09
CA ASN A 102 -13.48 21.16 -20.99
C ASN A 102 -13.40 19.85 -21.81
N GLN A 103 -12.55 18.89 -21.42
CA GLN A 103 -12.58 17.55 -21.98
C GLN A 103 -13.83 16.82 -21.51
N GLU A 104 -14.82 16.74 -22.41
CA GLU A 104 -16.11 16.11 -22.10
C GLU A 104 -15.98 14.60 -21.99
N ILE A 105 -15.09 13.96 -22.75
CA ILE A 105 -14.97 12.49 -22.84
C ILE A 105 -13.61 11.99 -22.32
N ILE A 106 -13.64 11.08 -21.35
CA ILE A 106 -12.47 10.42 -20.77
C ILE A 106 -12.48 8.92 -21.12
N ASN A 107 -11.40 8.43 -21.69
CA ASN A 107 -11.18 6.99 -21.87
C ASN A 107 -10.42 6.41 -20.67
N ILE A 108 -11.01 5.44 -19.98
CA ILE A 108 -10.38 4.79 -18.82
C ILE A 108 -9.56 3.61 -19.31
N GLU A 109 -8.29 3.86 -19.60
CA GLU A 109 -7.36 2.88 -20.16
C GLU A 109 -5.91 3.06 -19.68
N GLN A 110 -5.17 1.96 -19.59
CA GLN A 110 -3.77 1.95 -19.15
C GLN A 110 -2.94 0.92 -19.91
N VAL A 111 -1.65 1.24 -20.13
CA VAL A 111 -0.69 0.30 -20.73
C VAL A 111 -0.58 -0.97 -19.87
N VAL A 112 -0.61 -2.14 -20.51
CA VAL A 112 -0.25 -3.40 -19.84
C VAL A 112 1.25 -3.37 -19.54
N LYS A 113 1.59 -2.90 -18.34
CA LYS A 113 2.97 -2.77 -17.86
C LYS A 113 3.38 -3.96 -17.00
N VAL A 114 4.61 -4.42 -17.23
CA VAL A 114 5.35 -5.33 -16.36
C VAL A 114 6.65 -4.61 -15.99
N SER A 115 6.94 -4.50 -14.68
CA SER A 115 8.10 -3.75 -14.17
C SER A 115 9.26 -4.68 -13.85
N GLY A 116 10.46 -4.34 -14.32
CA GLY A 116 11.74 -5.02 -14.05
C GLY A 116 12.81 -4.47 -14.99
N GLN A 117 14.04 -4.26 -14.52
CA GLN A 117 15.08 -3.51 -15.25
C GLN A 117 15.64 -4.18 -16.52
N ASN A 118 15.16 -5.35 -16.94
CA ASN A 118 15.53 -5.96 -18.21
C ASN A 118 14.36 -6.73 -18.82
N SER A 119 14.33 -6.79 -20.15
CA SER A 119 13.44 -7.60 -20.97
C SER A 119 13.72 -9.11 -20.77
N SER A 120 13.43 -9.64 -19.59
CA SER A 120 13.51 -11.07 -19.32
C SER A 120 12.38 -11.81 -20.03
N GLU A 121 12.63 -13.04 -20.44
CA GLU A 121 11.63 -13.92 -21.06
C GLU A 121 10.40 -14.11 -20.15
N GLU A 122 10.61 -14.07 -18.84
CA GLU A 122 9.55 -14.09 -17.83
C GLU A 122 8.63 -12.87 -17.91
N ASN A 123 9.17 -11.65 -18.09
CA ASN A 123 8.34 -10.45 -18.26
C ASN A 123 7.51 -10.50 -19.54
N LYS A 124 8.04 -11.11 -20.61
CA LYS A 124 7.27 -11.37 -21.84
C LYS A 124 6.16 -12.38 -21.56
N LYS A 125 6.44 -13.46 -20.84
CA LYS A 125 5.46 -14.48 -20.45
C LYS A 125 4.32 -13.87 -19.63
N ILE A 126 4.62 -13.12 -18.57
CA ILE A 126 3.63 -12.40 -17.75
C ILE A 126 2.77 -11.48 -18.63
N LYS A 127 3.40 -10.70 -19.52
CA LYS A 127 2.69 -9.79 -20.41
C LYS A 127 1.79 -10.54 -21.40
N ASN A 128 2.27 -11.63 -21.98
CA ASN A 128 1.52 -12.45 -22.92
C ASN A 128 0.31 -13.09 -22.24
N THR A 129 0.50 -13.74 -21.08
CA THR A 129 -0.60 -14.31 -20.29
C THR A 129 -1.66 -13.25 -19.94
N ALA A 130 -1.24 -12.07 -19.50
CA ALA A 130 -2.16 -10.98 -19.21
C ALA A 130 -2.92 -10.52 -20.47
N CYS A 131 -2.22 -10.35 -21.60
CA CYS A 131 -2.85 -9.90 -22.85
C CYS A 131 -3.82 -10.95 -23.40
N GLU A 132 -3.49 -12.23 -23.36
CA GLU A 132 -4.37 -13.32 -23.80
C GLU A 132 -5.68 -13.33 -23.02
N LEU A 133 -5.62 -13.27 -21.69
CA LEU A 133 -6.82 -13.19 -20.85
C LEU A 133 -7.60 -11.89 -21.07
N LEU A 134 -6.92 -10.75 -21.21
CA LEU A 134 -7.59 -9.48 -21.52
C LEU A 134 -8.28 -9.48 -22.88
N ILE A 135 -7.73 -10.18 -23.88
CA ILE A 135 -8.37 -10.36 -25.20
C ILE A 135 -9.62 -11.21 -25.06
N GLN A 136 -9.54 -12.34 -24.35
CA GLN A 136 -10.69 -13.23 -24.11
C GLN A 136 -11.83 -12.49 -23.42
N GLU A 137 -11.52 -11.58 -22.49
CA GLU A 137 -12.51 -10.78 -21.78
C GLU A 137 -12.97 -9.53 -22.54
N GLY A 138 -12.45 -9.27 -23.74
CA GLY A 138 -12.79 -8.10 -24.56
C GLY A 138 -12.28 -6.77 -23.97
N LEU A 139 -11.25 -6.81 -23.13
CA LEU A 139 -10.72 -5.67 -22.38
C LEU A 139 -9.40 -5.13 -22.95
N LEU A 140 -8.77 -5.82 -23.91
CA LEU A 140 -7.52 -5.36 -24.54
C LEU A 140 -7.80 -4.48 -25.77
N VAL A 141 -7.12 -3.35 -25.86
CA VAL A 141 -7.14 -2.43 -27.00
C VAL A 141 -5.71 -2.17 -27.48
N GLN A 142 -5.52 -2.23 -28.80
CA GLN A 142 -4.27 -1.83 -29.46
C GLN A 142 -4.59 -0.92 -30.64
N ARG A 143 -3.96 0.27 -30.66
CA ARG A 143 -4.19 1.29 -31.69
C ARG A 143 -2.94 1.45 -32.55
N GLY A 144 -2.90 0.76 -33.68
CA GLY A 144 -1.75 0.74 -34.59
C GLY A 144 -0.48 0.26 -33.88
N SER A 145 0.59 1.06 -33.97
CA SER A 145 1.89 0.76 -33.36
C SER A 145 2.00 1.09 -31.86
N LYS A 146 0.94 1.62 -31.23
CA LYS A 146 0.96 1.95 -29.80
C LYS A 146 0.96 0.68 -28.94
N ALA A 147 1.53 0.80 -27.74
CA ALA A 147 1.54 -0.28 -26.76
C ALA A 147 0.12 -0.77 -26.43
N GLN A 148 -0.02 -2.07 -26.19
CA GLN A 148 -1.28 -2.71 -25.75
C GLN A 148 -1.74 -2.12 -24.42
N ARG A 149 -3.03 -1.79 -24.35
CA ARG A 149 -3.68 -1.20 -23.17
C ARG A 149 -4.88 -2.03 -22.81
N TRP A 150 -5.23 -2.08 -21.54
CA TRP A 150 -6.59 -2.44 -21.18
C TRP A 150 -7.46 -1.18 -21.19
N HIS A 151 -8.73 -1.33 -21.57
CA HIS A 151 -9.77 -0.29 -21.54
C HIS A 151 -10.99 -0.85 -20.81
N ILE A 152 -11.54 -0.09 -19.87
CA ILE A 152 -12.60 -0.57 -18.97
C ILE A 152 -13.84 0.34 -18.94
N GLY A 153 -13.80 1.48 -19.63
CA GLY A 153 -14.93 2.41 -19.67
C GLY A 153 -14.59 3.73 -20.34
N THR A 154 -15.63 4.47 -20.69
CA THR A 154 -15.57 5.82 -21.26
C THR A 154 -16.60 6.70 -20.56
N TYR A 155 -16.15 7.81 -20.00
CA TYR A 155 -16.95 8.64 -19.10
C TYR A 155 -17.16 10.03 -19.70
N ASN A 156 -18.40 10.51 -19.66
CA ASN A 156 -18.76 11.88 -20.01
C ASN A 156 -18.78 12.75 -18.74
N THR A 157 -17.78 13.62 -18.59
CA THR A 157 -17.60 14.48 -17.41
C THR A 157 -18.61 15.62 -17.36
N ARG A 158 -19.19 16.02 -18.50
CA ARG A 158 -20.19 17.07 -18.58
C ARG A 158 -21.57 16.56 -18.19
N GLU A 159 -21.90 15.35 -18.62
CA GLU A 159 -23.20 14.71 -18.32
C GLU A 159 -23.16 13.88 -17.03
N ASN A 160 -21.98 13.71 -16.42
CA ASN A 160 -21.76 12.84 -15.27
C ASN A 160 -22.28 11.40 -15.52
N ALA A 161 -22.01 10.88 -16.71
CA ALA A 161 -22.61 9.66 -17.22
C ALA A 161 -21.62 8.78 -17.98
N TRP A 162 -21.86 7.47 -17.95
CA TRP A 162 -21.16 6.52 -18.79
C TRP A 162 -21.62 6.63 -20.24
N MET A 163 -20.70 6.46 -21.19
CA MET A 163 -21.04 6.43 -22.62
C MET A 163 -21.93 5.22 -22.97
N TYR A 164 -22.67 5.31 -24.09
CA TYR A 164 -23.70 4.33 -24.49
C TYR A 164 -23.30 2.86 -24.29
N GLY A 165 -24.14 2.12 -23.57
CA GLY A 165 -23.95 0.69 -23.26
C GLY A 165 -23.05 0.40 -22.06
N GLN A 166 -22.52 1.42 -21.39
CA GLN A 166 -21.71 1.27 -20.17
C GLN A 166 -22.46 1.76 -18.94
N ASN A 167 -22.07 1.26 -17.78
CA ASN A 167 -22.62 1.63 -16.48
C ASN A 167 -21.58 1.35 -15.38
N THR A 168 -21.89 1.78 -14.15
CA THR A 168 -20.99 1.67 -12.99
C THR A 168 -20.67 0.21 -12.66
N GLU A 169 -21.66 -0.68 -12.65
CA GLU A 169 -21.43 -2.12 -12.48
C GLU A 169 -20.46 -2.68 -13.53
N GLY A 170 -20.63 -2.31 -14.80
CA GLY A 170 -19.77 -2.73 -15.89
C GLY A 170 -18.33 -2.26 -15.72
N PHE A 171 -18.14 -1.00 -15.33
CA PHE A 171 -16.83 -0.43 -15.02
C PHE A 171 -16.16 -1.18 -13.85
N ILE A 172 -16.84 -1.31 -12.71
CA ILE A 172 -16.31 -1.98 -11.51
C ILE A 172 -15.97 -3.43 -11.84
N LYS A 173 -16.89 -4.16 -12.48
CA LYS A 173 -16.69 -5.54 -12.93
C LYS A 173 -15.45 -5.66 -13.81
N ASN A 174 -15.31 -4.81 -14.82
CA ASN A 174 -14.15 -4.86 -15.72
C ASN A 174 -12.85 -4.53 -14.99
N PHE A 175 -12.85 -3.58 -14.05
CA PHE A 175 -11.67 -3.25 -13.28
C PHE A 175 -11.24 -4.39 -12.33
N LEU A 176 -12.20 -5.04 -11.66
CA LEU A 176 -11.97 -6.24 -10.86
C LEU A 176 -11.43 -7.41 -11.71
N LYS A 177 -11.94 -7.60 -12.93
CA LYS A 177 -11.41 -8.60 -13.89
C LYS A 177 -9.97 -8.30 -14.26
N VAL A 178 -9.65 -7.04 -14.61
CA VAL A 178 -8.27 -6.63 -14.87
C VAL A 178 -7.39 -6.93 -13.65
N ALA A 179 -7.86 -6.64 -12.44
CA ALA A 179 -7.11 -6.94 -11.23
C ALA A 179 -6.84 -8.45 -11.06
N VAL A 180 -7.84 -9.30 -11.24
CA VAL A 180 -7.67 -10.77 -11.19
C VAL A 180 -6.67 -11.25 -12.24
N ILE A 181 -6.80 -10.79 -13.49
CA ILE A 181 -5.90 -11.16 -14.59
C ILE A 181 -4.46 -10.74 -14.28
N MET A 182 -4.26 -9.50 -13.85
CA MET A 182 -2.93 -8.97 -13.52
C MET A 182 -2.33 -9.65 -12.29
N ALA A 183 -3.15 -10.03 -11.30
CA ALA A 183 -2.69 -10.77 -10.12
C ALA A 183 -2.27 -12.19 -10.47
N HIS A 184 -3.05 -12.88 -11.32
CA HIS A 184 -2.75 -14.23 -11.80
C HIS A 184 -1.48 -14.24 -12.66
N ALA A 185 -1.42 -13.37 -13.68
CA ALA A 185 -0.30 -13.33 -14.61
C ALA A 185 1.05 -13.08 -13.91
N ARG A 186 1.05 -12.35 -12.78
CA ARG A 186 2.28 -12.02 -12.02
C ARG A 186 2.75 -13.10 -11.05
N GLY A 187 1.97 -14.14 -10.77
CA GLY A 187 2.34 -15.30 -9.92
C GLY A 187 2.58 -15.04 -8.42
N ASN A 188 2.96 -13.83 -8.02
CA ASN A 188 3.54 -13.53 -6.69
C ASN A 188 2.57 -12.92 -5.67
N ARG A 189 1.26 -13.13 -5.83
CA ARG A 189 0.25 -12.57 -4.90
C ARG A 189 -0.69 -13.62 -4.29
N GLY A 190 -0.40 -14.91 -4.47
CA GLY A 190 -1.26 -15.99 -3.99
C GLY A 190 -2.60 -16.06 -4.72
N PHE A 191 -2.63 -15.65 -5.99
CA PHE A 191 -3.76 -15.73 -6.92
C PHE A 191 -3.40 -16.70 -8.05
N SER A 192 -4.12 -17.82 -8.15
CA SER A 192 -4.05 -18.74 -9.29
C SER A 192 -5.44 -18.94 -9.85
N LEU A 193 -5.58 -18.86 -11.17
CA LEU A 193 -6.78 -19.21 -11.92
C LEU A 193 -6.72 -20.65 -12.48
N VAL A 194 -5.69 -21.40 -12.12
CA VAL A 194 -5.54 -22.83 -12.45
C VAL A 194 -6.01 -23.64 -11.25
N GLU A 195 -6.93 -24.59 -11.47
CA GLU A 195 -7.34 -25.58 -10.48
C GLU A 195 -6.13 -26.50 -10.18
N ASP A 196 -5.77 -26.65 -8.90
CA ASP A 196 -4.72 -27.58 -8.48
C ASP A 196 -5.26 -29.03 -8.63
N ASP A 197 -5.03 -29.66 -9.78
CA ASP A 197 -5.41 -31.06 -10.04
C ASP A 197 -4.49 -32.09 -9.37
N ASN A 198 -3.58 -31.68 -8.48
CA ASN A 198 -2.69 -32.60 -7.76
C ASN A 198 -2.74 -32.36 -6.25
N GLN A 199 -3.72 -32.99 -5.60
CA GLN A 199 -3.72 -33.20 -4.15
C GLN A 199 -2.86 -34.40 -3.69
N GLU A 200 -2.03 -35.00 -4.56
CA GLU A 200 -1.11 -36.06 -4.14
C GLU A 200 0.36 -35.61 -4.22
N ASN A 201 1.02 -35.59 -3.07
CA ASN A 201 2.44 -35.28 -2.80
C ASN A 201 2.84 -33.84 -2.46
N ILE A 202 2.06 -33.15 -1.63
CA ILE A 202 2.69 -32.35 -0.57
C ILE A 202 2.76 -33.25 0.67
N LYS A 203 3.87 -33.96 0.86
CA LYS A 203 4.21 -34.48 2.19
C LYS A 203 4.25 -33.27 3.11
N GLU A 204 3.34 -33.21 4.07
CA GLU A 204 3.49 -32.35 5.23
C GLU A 204 4.88 -32.62 5.81
N PHE A 205 5.81 -31.67 5.62
CA PHE A 205 6.99 -31.63 6.45
C PHE A 205 6.49 -31.31 7.85
N GLU A 206 6.44 -32.33 8.72
CA GLU A 206 6.26 -32.11 10.14
C GLU A 206 7.30 -31.10 10.60
N SER A 207 6.82 -29.88 10.90
CA SER A 207 7.62 -28.84 11.51
C SER A 207 8.19 -29.38 12.82
N GLN A 208 9.51 -29.57 12.86
CA GLN A 208 10.27 -29.89 14.08
C GLN A 208 10.22 -28.76 15.13
N TYR A 209 9.56 -27.63 14.85
CA TYR A 209 9.39 -26.57 15.83
C TYR A 209 8.22 -26.86 16.79
N PRO A 210 8.42 -26.71 18.10
CA PRO A 210 7.38 -26.99 19.08
C PRO A 210 6.15 -26.11 18.83
N LYS A 211 4.99 -26.76 18.63
CA LYS A 211 3.66 -26.14 18.52
C LYS A 211 3.30 -25.42 19.83
N LYS A 212 3.84 -24.21 20.07
CA LYS A 212 3.38 -23.34 21.17
C LYS A 212 2.36 -22.34 20.63
N LEU A 213 1.10 -22.62 21.00
CA LEU A 213 -0.10 -21.77 20.95
C LEU A 213 -0.51 -21.28 19.55
N LYS A 214 -1.48 -21.99 18.95
CA LYS A 214 -2.42 -21.39 17.98
C LYS A 214 -3.15 -20.25 18.70
N ARG A 215 -2.63 -19.02 18.63
CA ARG A 215 -3.52 -17.86 18.75
C ARG A 215 -4.33 -17.84 17.47
N ILE A 216 -5.59 -18.26 17.54
CA ILE A 216 -6.58 -17.83 16.55
C ILE A 216 -6.68 -16.32 16.75
N VAL A 217 -5.95 -15.56 15.92
CA VAL A 217 -6.04 -14.11 15.93
C VAL A 217 -7.16 -13.76 14.95
N ASP A 218 -8.28 -13.29 15.48
CA ASP A 218 -9.36 -12.73 14.68
C ASP A 218 -8.81 -11.61 13.78
N PRO A 219 -8.96 -11.68 12.44
CA PRO A 219 -8.49 -10.65 11.51
C PRO A 219 -8.99 -9.24 11.87
N LYS A 220 -10.21 -9.11 12.42
CA LYS A 220 -10.77 -7.83 12.88
C LYS A 220 -9.98 -7.29 14.08
N TYR A 221 -9.73 -8.15 15.08
CA TYR A 221 -8.88 -7.80 16.22
C TYR A 221 -7.44 -7.48 15.80
N PHE A 222 -6.85 -8.21 14.84
CA PHE A 222 -5.50 -7.92 14.33
C PHE A 222 -5.41 -6.55 13.63
N LYS A 223 -6.43 -6.19 12.84
CA LYS A 223 -6.53 -4.89 12.18
C LYS A 223 -6.65 -3.76 13.19
N LEU A 224 -7.58 -3.86 14.15
CA LEU A 224 -7.73 -2.88 15.23
C LEU A 224 -6.43 -2.70 16.03
N VAL A 225 -5.74 -3.80 16.33
CA VAL A 225 -4.44 -3.76 17.01
C VAL A 225 -3.39 -3.05 16.15
N ARG A 226 -3.40 -3.24 14.83
CA ARG A 226 -2.45 -2.58 13.91
C ARG A 226 -2.73 -1.09 13.75
N GLU A 227 -3.99 -0.69 13.54
CA GLU A 227 -4.39 0.73 13.47
C GLU A 227 -4.04 1.45 14.78
N GLU A 228 -4.29 0.80 15.92
CA GLU A 228 -3.88 1.33 17.22
C GLU A 228 -2.35 1.42 17.33
N TRP A 229 -1.58 0.47 16.80
CA TRP A 229 -0.10 0.56 16.77
C TRP A 229 0.41 1.67 15.86
N GLU A 230 -0.20 1.89 14.70
CA GLU A 230 0.14 2.98 13.78
C GLU A 230 -0.19 4.33 14.42
N ARG A 231 -1.36 4.46 15.07
CA ARG A 231 -1.75 5.64 15.85
C ARG A 231 -0.77 5.92 17.01
N ILE A 232 -0.42 4.89 17.79
CA ILE A 232 0.59 4.98 18.85
C ILE A 232 1.96 5.40 18.29
N GLY A 233 2.35 4.87 17.13
CA GLY A 233 3.58 5.24 16.43
C GLY A 233 3.62 6.73 16.13
N LEU A 234 2.58 7.22 15.43
CA LEU A 234 2.45 8.62 15.03
C LEU A 234 2.40 9.58 16.23
N ASP A 235 1.70 9.21 17.30
CA ASP A 235 1.66 10.00 18.53
C ASP A 235 3.05 10.13 19.18
N GLY A 236 3.84 9.04 19.14
CA GLY A 236 5.23 9.07 19.59
C GLY A 236 6.16 9.89 18.70
N GLU A 237 5.99 9.83 17.38
CA GLU A 237 6.74 10.67 16.43
C GLU A 237 6.47 12.16 16.68
N LYS A 238 5.19 12.56 16.79
CA LYS A 238 4.79 13.94 17.12
C LYS A 238 5.36 14.38 18.48
N TYR A 239 5.35 13.48 19.47
CA TYR A 239 5.92 13.74 20.79
C TYR A 239 7.44 14.00 20.70
N ILE A 240 8.18 13.16 19.99
CA ILE A 240 9.64 13.32 19.80
C ILE A 240 9.94 14.59 19.01
N LEU A 241 9.19 14.88 17.95
CA LEU A 241 9.34 16.08 17.14
C LEU A 241 9.27 17.35 18.01
N ASN A 242 8.27 17.43 18.89
CA ASN A 242 8.14 18.54 19.83
C ASN A 242 9.27 18.57 20.86
N LYS A 243 9.69 17.42 21.39
CA LYS A 243 10.82 17.34 22.33
C LYS A 243 12.14 17.78 21.71
N GLU A 244 12.40 17.45 20.45
CA GLU A 244 13.60 17.89 19.76
C GLU A 244 13.57 19.39 19.43
N LYS A 245 12.40 19.94 19.08
CA LYS A 245 12.21 21.40 18.96
C LYS A 245 12.50 22.11 20.29
N GLN A 246 11.90 21.64 21.39
CA GLN A 246 12.14 22.18 22.74
C GLN A 246 13.61 22.08 23.15
N ARG A 247 14.28 20.96 22.84
CA ARG A 247 15.72 20.79 23.10
C ARG A 247 16.51 21.88 22.39
N LEU A 248 16.34 22.05 21.09
CA LEU A 248 17.10 23.06 20.33
C LEU A 248 16.80 24.49 20.78
N ILE A 249 15.55 24.82 21.09
CA ILE A 249 15.18 26.14 21.64
C ILE A 249 15.89 26.38 22.98
N LYS A 250 15.89 25.39 23.87
CA LYS A 250 16.57 25.48 25.18
C LYS A 250 18.08 25.65 25.05
N GLU A 251 18.68 25.08 24.02
CA GLU A 251 20.11 25.24 23.67
C GLU A 251 20.38 26.53 22.85
N GLY A 252 19.40 27.43 22.72
CA GLY A 252 19.55 28.72 22.03
C GLY A 252 19.56 28.63 20.49
N ARG A 253 19.15 27.49 19.91
CA ARG A 253 19.14 27.22 18.46
C ARG A 253 17.73 27.17 17.88
N GLU A 254 16.95 28.23 18.08
CA GLU A 254 15.61 28.36 17.50
C GLU A 254 15.63 28.28 15.96
N ASP A 255 16.72 28.75 15.33
CA ASP A 255 16.95 28.68 13.90
C ASP A 255 16.98 27.23 13.38
N LEU A 256 17.54 26.30 14.15
CA LEU A 256 17.55 24.86 13.83
C LEU A 256 16.24 24.20 14.22
N ALA A 257 15.60 24.61 15.32
CA ALA A 257 14.31 24.07 15.73
C ALA A 257 13.23 24.24 14.64
N LYS A 258 13.26 25.38 13.93
CA LYS A 258 12.38 25.66 12.78
C LYS A 258 12.67 24.78 11.55
N LYS A 259 13.86 24.19 11.46
CA LYS A 259 14.29 23.34 10.34
C LYS A 259 14.07 21.85 10.57
N ILE A 260 13.61 21.43 11.75
CA ILE A 260 13.29 20.03 12.02
C ILE A 260 12.15 19.58 11.11
N ILE A 261 12.34 18.46 10.42
CA ILE A 261 11.35 17.87 9.50
C ILE A 261 10.90 16.51 10.00
N HIS A 262 9.60 16.25 9.90
CA HIS A 262 8.98 14.95 10.10
C HIS A 262 9.00 14.20 8.77
N ILE A 263 10.10 13.48 8.48
CA ILE A 263 10.37 12.94 7.15
C ILE A 263 9.47 11.74 6.83
N SER A 264 8.96 11.00 7.82
CA SER A 264 8.07 9.85 7.57
C SER A 264 6.76 10.24 6.87
N LEU A 265 6.36 11.52 6.94
CA LEU A 265 5.21 12.08 6.22
C LEU A 265 5.51 12.47 4.76
N GLU A 266 6.78 12.62 4.40
CA GLU A 266 7.23 13.10 3.08
C GLU A 266 7.96 12.01 2.27
N ASP A 267 8.73 11.15 2.93
CA ASP A 267 9.55 10.10 2.33
C ASP A 267 9.70 8.89 3.26
N CYS A 268 8.80 7.91 3.11
CA CYS A 268 8.88 6.64 3.85
C CYS A 268 10.11 5.78 3.47
N ALA A 269 10.84 6.12 2.41
CA ALA A 269 12.06 5.43 2.01
C ALA A 269 13.34 6.03 2.63
N ALA A 270 13.23 7.17 3.34
CA ALA A 270 14.36 7.84 3.99
C ALA A 270 15.06 6.96 5.05
N GLY A 271 14.32 6.01 5.65
CA GLY A 271 14.83 5.05 6.62
C GLY A 271 15.05 5.64 8.01
N TYR A 272 14.34 6.71 8.36
CA TYR A 272 14.20 7.34 9.68
C TYR A 272 12.91 8.18 9.68
N ASP A 273 12.41 8.61 10.85
CA ASP A 273 11.14 9.36 10.96
C ASP A 273 11.33 10.88 11.09
N ILE A 274 12.38 11.32 11.77
CA ILE A 274 12.61 12.75 12.07
C ILE A 274 14.04 13.15 11.71
N ARG A 275 14.16 14.24 10.97
CA ARG A 275 15.44 14.94 10.74
C ARG A 275 15.58 16.11 11.71
N SER A 276 16.42 15.92 12.72
CA SER A 276 16.78 16.92 13.73
C SER A 276 18.24 17.38 13.53
N PHE A 277 18.77 18.14 14.48
CA PHE A 277 20.13 18.68 14.43
C PHE A 277 20.82 18.64 15.79
N GLU A 278 22.13 18.50 15.81
CA GLU A 278 22.96 18.83 16.96
C GLU A 278 23.07 20.35 17.16
N VAL A 279 23.54 20.78 18.33
CA VAL A 279 23.73 22.22 18.64
C VAL A 279 24.75 22.87 17.72
N ASP A 280 25.72 22.10 17.21
CA ASP A 280 26.70 22.53 16.20
C ASP A 280 26.13 22.55 14.76
N GLY A 281 24.88 22.12 14.56
CA GLY A 281 24.19 22.09 13.27
C GLY A 281 24.36 20.79 12.47
N ARG A 282 25.14 19.81 12.95
CA ARG A 282 25.20 18.48 12.30
C ARG A 282 23.82 17.81 12.30
N PRO A 283 23.45 17.09 11.22
CA PRO A 283 22.15 16.43 11.17
C PRO A 283 22.08 15.27 12.18
N ARG A 284 20.89 15.08 12.73
CA ARG A 284 20.52 13.95 13.57
C ARG A 284 19.33 13.24 12.92
N PHE A 285 19.52 12.00 12.53
CA PHE A 285 18.48 11.15 11.95
C PHE A 285 17.87 10.29 13.05
N ILE A 286 16.57 10.41 13.28
CA ILE A 286 15.89 9.79 14.41
C ILE A 286 14.81 8.83 13.91
N GLU A 287 14.95 7.58 14.30
CA GLU A 287 13.92 6.55 14.20
C GLU A 287 13.15 6.42 15.51
N CYS A 288 11.83 6.48 15.47
CA CYS A 288 10.94 6.48 16.61
C CYS A 288 10.37 5.07 16.84
N LYS A 289 10.47 4.54 18.06
CA LYS A 289 9.84 3.26 18.43
C LYS A 289 8.97 3.45 19.65
N THR A 290 7.66 3.45 19.47
CA THR A 290 6.71 3.84 20.51
C THR A 290 5.98 2.64 21.12
N THR A 291 5.76 2.65 22.43
CA THR A 291 4.96 1.65 23.13
C THR A 291 4.15 2.27 24.27
N THR A 292 2.97 1.72 24.54
CA THR A 292 2.12 2.08 25.69
C THR A 292 2.62 1.49 27.01
N GLY A 293 3.48 0.47 26.97
CA GLY A 293 4.04 -0.19 28.15
C GLY A 293 5.54 0.07 28.34
N GLU A 294 6.21 -0.82 29.08
CA GLU A 294 7.64 -0.69 29.42
C GLU A 294 8.58 -1.53 28.56
N ARG A 295 8.06 -2.18 27.52
CA ARG A 295 8.77 -3.18 26.70
C ARG A 295 10.12 -2.64 26.21
N ASN A 296 11.17 -3.45 26.33
CA ASN A 296 12.53 -3.16 25.87
C ASN A 296 12.86 -3.79 24.51
N LYS A 297 11.85 -4.24 23.77
CA LYS A 297 11.98 -4.87 22.45
C LYS A 297 11.18 -4.08 21.42
N PHE A 298 11.77 -3.88 20.26
CA PHE A 298 11.17 -3.26 19.09
C PHE A 298 11.78 -3.88 17.83
N GLU A 299 11.16 -3.65 16.69
CA GLU A 299 11.62 -4.14 15.38
C GLU A 299 12.15 -2.99 14.54
N LEU A 300 13.16 -3.26 13.72
CA LEU A 300 13.66 -2.33 12.70
C LEU A 300 13.48 -2.95 11.33
N SER A 301 13.05 -2.15 10.35
CA SER A 301 13.04 -2.61 8.96
C SER A 301 14.46 -2.76 8.41
N ALA A 302 14.61 -3.52 7.32
CA ALA A 302 15.90 -3.64 6.64
C ALA A 302 16.43 -2.28 6.16
N ASN A 303 15.53 -1.38 5.76
CA ASN A 303 15.90 -0.03 5.33
C ASN A 303 16.42 0.81 6.51
N GLU A 304 15.69 0.83 7.63
CA GLU A 304 16.13 1.51 8.87
C GLU A 304 17.48 0.98 9.36
N TRP A 305 17.67 -0.34 9.34
CA TRP A 305 18.92 -0.96 9.76
C TRP A 305 20.11 -0.58 8.85
N ASN A 306 19.89 -0.59 7.53
CA ASN A 306 20.90 -0.15 6.56
C ASN A 306 21.17 1.35 6.64
N THR A 307 20.17 2.14 6.98
CA THR A 307 20.28 3.60 7.16
C THR A 307 21.05 3.92 8.44
N ALA A 308 20.81 3.18 9.52
CA ALA A 308 21.62 3.23 10.74
C ALA A 308 23.08 2.86 10.47
N ARG A 309 23.32 1.82 9.65
CA ARG A 309 24.68 1.45 9.20
C ARG A 309 25.35 2.59 8.44
N ARG A 310 24.60 3.30 7.58
CA ARG A 310 25.12 4.39 6.75
C ARG A 310 25.48 5.63 7.56
N TYR A 311 24.61 6.05 8.49
CA TYR A 311 24.75 7.32 9.20
C TYR A 311 25.41 7.20 10.59
N ARG A 312 25.55 5.99 11.14
CA ARG A 312 26.34 5.70 12.35
C ARG A 312 25.99 6.63 13.52
N GLU A 313 26.95 7.42 14.00
CA GLU A 313 26.78 8.34 15.14
C GLU A 313 25.71 9.42 14.93
N GLN A 314 25.34 9.71 13.67
CA GLN A 314 24.26 10.64 13.35
C GLN A 314 22.88 9.97 13.41
N TYR A 315 22.82 8.64 13.49
CA TYR A 315 21.57 7.88 13.57
C TYR A 315 21.23 7.51 15.00
N TYR A 316 19.98 7.74 15.37
CA TYR A 316 19.46 7.52 16.70
C TYR A 316 18.15 6.74 16.63
N ILE A 317 17.97 5.81 17.57
CA ILE A 317 16.66 5.27 17.89
C ILE A 317 16.17 5.94 19.16
N TYR A 318 14.98 6.52 19.10
CA TYR A 318 14.28 7.08 20.25
C TYR A 318 13.12 6.15 20.58
N GLN A 319 13.30 5.35 21.63
CA GLN A 319 12.24 4.49 22.12
C GLN A 319 11.38 5.26 23.13
N VAL A 320 10.13 5.56 22.77
CA VAL A 320 9.17 6.21 23.67
C VAL A 320 8.34 5.13 24.37
N LYS A 321 8.43 5.09 25.69
CA LYS A 321 7.65 4.17 26.53
C LYS A 321 6.56 4.91 27.26
N GLN A 322 5.46 4.22 27.58
CA GLN A 322 4.37 4.76 28.38
C GLN A 322 3.79 6.07 27.80
N ILE A 323 3.63 6.14 26.47
CA ILE A 323 3.28 7.38 25.74
C ILE A 323 2.01 8.11 26.24
N TYR A 324 1.03 7.40 26.80
CA TYR A 324 -0.22 8.01 27.31
C TYR A 324 -0.25 8.23 28.83
N ASN A 325 0.84 7.89 29.54
CA ASN A 325 0.93 8.06 31.00
C ASN A 325 2.03 9.07 31.35
N ASN A 326 3.21 8.58 31.72
CA ASN A 326 4.40 9.39 31.96
C ASN A 326 5.48 8.98 30.95
N PRO A 327 5.54 9.61 29.76
CA PRO A 327 6.37 9.12 28.68
C PRO A 327 7.87 9.17 29.02
N ILE A 328 8.57 8.05 28.78
CA ILE A 328 10.02 7.93 28.99
C ILE A 328 10.69 7.73 27.63
N ILE A 329 11.65 8.58 27.28
CA ILE A 329 12.44 8.44 26.05
C ILE A 329 13.77 7.79 26.35
N LYS A 330 14.00 6.58 25.81
CA LYS A 330 15.32 5.94 25.80
C LYS A 330 16.00 6.20 24.45
N LYS A 331 17.12 6.90 24.49
CA LYS A 331 17.90 7.26 23.29
C LYS A 331 19.02 6.25 23.05
N ILE A 332 19.14 5.76 21.83
CA ILE A 332 20.18 4.84 21.39
C ILE A 332 20.88 5.45 20.18
N GLN A 333 22.02 6.08 20.40
CA GLN A 333 22.92 6.53 19.33
C GLN A 333 23.73 5.36 18.75
N ASP A 334 23.98 5.39 17.44
CA ASP A 334 24.68 4.36 16.67
C ASP A 334 24.20 2.92 17.01
N PRO A 335 22.92 2.61 16.75
CA PRO A 335 22.38 1.28 17.06
C PRO A 335 23.06 0.17 16.26
N PHE A 336 23.55 0.47 15.05
CA PHE A 336 24.30 -0.49 14.25
C PHE A 336 25.65 -0.83 14.89
N GLY A 337 26.45 0.19 15.25
CA GLY A 337 27.73 -0.01 15.94
C GLY A 337 27.58 -0.74 17.27
N LYS A 338 26.55 -0.41 18.05
CA LYS A 338 26.25 -1.14 19.29
C LYS A 338 25.83 -2.59 19.05
N GLY A 339 25.24 -2.90 17.90
CA GLY A 339 24.98 -4.27 17.46
C GLY A 339 26.27 -5.03 17.15
N GLU A 340 27.20 -4.40 16.43
CA GLU A 340 28.53 -4.99 16.14
C GLU A 340 29.34 -5.25 17.42
N GLU A 341 29.30 -4.31 18.37
CA GLU A 341 29.94 -4.43 19.68
C GLU A 341 29.21 -5.40 20.64
N LYS A 342 28.09 -6.01 20.21
CA LYS A 342 27.24 -6.89 21.02
C LYS A 342 26.66 -6.23 22.29
N LYS A 343 26.61 -4.90 22.34
CA LYS A 343 25.91 -4.12 23.37
C LYS A 343 24.40 -4.09 23.14
N LEU A 344 23.96 -4.33 21.90
CA LEU A 344 22.58 -4.61 21.55
C LEU A 344 22.46 -6.01 20.97
N LYS A 345 21.48 -6.77 21.45
CA LYS A 345 21.13 -8.06 20.86
C LYS A 345 20.23 -7.81 19.65
N VAL A 346 20.73 -8.10 18.46
CA VAL A 346 20.01 -7.93 17.18
C VAL A 346 19.86 -9.31 16.53
N GLU A 347 18.63 -9.68 16.20
CA GLU A 347 18.28 -10.96 15.59
C GLU A 347 17.39 -10.70 14.36
N PRO A 348 17.55 -11.45 13.25
CA PRO A 348 16.64 -11.34 12.11
C PRO A 348 15.21 -11.69 12.50
N SER A 349 14.25 -10.83 12.15
CA SER A 349 12.81 -11.08 12.34
C SER A 349 12.09 -11.48 11.04
N ALA A 350 12.69 -11.20 9.88
CA ALA A 350 12.14 -11.51 8.56
C ALA A 350 13.25 -11.86 7.56
N PHE A 351 12.93 -12.74 6.60
CA PHE A 351 13.84 -13.16 5.53
C PHE A 351 13.37 -12.64 4.17
N VAL A 352 14.34 -12.32 3.30
CA VAL A 352 14.09 -11.99 1.88
C VAL A 352 14.79 -13.06 1.04
N VAL A 353 14.05 -13.71 0.16
CA VAL A 353 14.57 -14.75 -0.74
C VAL A 353 14.63 -14.18 -2.16
N THR A 354 15.80 -14.26 -2.79
CA THR A 354 16.05 -13.76 -4.15
C THR A 354 16.52 -14.91 -5.03
N PHE A 355 16.03 -15.01 -6.26
CA PHE A 355 16.37 -16.05 -7.24
C PHE A 355 17.02 -15.47 -8.49
#